data_AF-A0A2C5ZJE7-F1
#
_entry.id   AF-A0A2C5ZJE7-F1
#
_cell.length_a   1.000
_cell.length_b   1.000
_cell.length_c   1.000
_cell.angle_alpha   90.00
_cell.angle_beta   90.00
_cell.angle_gamma   90.00
#
_symmetry.space_group_name_H-M   'P 1'
#
loop_
_entity.id
_entity.type
_entity.pdbx_description
1 polymer ?
#
loop_
_entity_poly.entity_id
_entity_poly.type
_entity_poly.pdbx_seq_one_letter_code
_entity_poly.pdbx_strand_id
1 'polypeptide(L)'
;MMSNSSAWAQASSHARYRVRLGTWTDWSRGGAVLGATLTLKREHGSLLIAFTAFFVSVVSTSFWRIARLVLHRLNSTRAPRDALYHQHQVLLRNSVTPASSLWALSLLGWAWRRDGRDGLLRMLPSMASAVICICIFTTAGGFSSQLSTGIGNAVLLDSSRCGYPASMNRLANVDRDVTFNLLSYYTQHLADSANYAQQCYSAERSGMFDCAFFVKDRLPTTVNGQAPCPFESSLCRSNTSNLLLDTGLLDSQHLGLNSPPDERFLFRLVLHCAPLVTEGYSLGFLSPSHAVTEYYYGYSGPIEVPRQVPDNLTLRVESQFDQYNRQPESVSEMTRSARFALR
;
A
#
# COMPACT_ATOMS: atom_id res chain seq x y z
N MET A 1 -1.15 35.51 -4.23
CA MET A 1 -1.29 34.19 -3.57
C MET A 1 -1.48 33.16 -4.66
N MET A 2 -0.38 32.60 -5.16
CA MET A 2 -0.37 31.63 -6.26
C MET A 2 -0.55 30.24 -5.67
N SER A 3 -1.51 29.50 -6.23
CA SER A 3 -1.92 28.17 -5.83
C SER A 3 -0.79 27.16 -6.04
N ASN A 4 -0.40 26.48 -4.96
CA ASN A 4 0.60 25.41 -4.95
C ASN A 4 -0.01 24.08 -5.43
N SER A 5 -0.70 24.12 -6.58
CA SER A 5 -1.44 23.01 -7.18
C SER A 5 -0.59 22.18 -8.17
N SER A 6 0.66 22.57 -8.43
CA SER A 6 1.55 21.88 -9.38
C SER A 6 2.36 20.73 -8.78
N ALA A 7 2.60 20.72 -7.46
CA ALA A 7 3.45 19.70 -6.82
C ALA A 7 2.82 18.28 -6.79
N TRP A 8 1.50 18.17 -6.93
CA TRP A 8 0.78 16.89 -6.86
C TRP A 8 0.27 16.39 -8.21
N ALA A 9 0.40 17.18 -9.28
CA ALA A 9 0.05 16.77 -10.64
C ALA A 9 1.12 15.83 -11.25
N GLN A 10 2.39 15.97 -10.83
CA GLN A 10 3.51 15.16 -11.31
C GLN A 10 3.67 13.81 -10.59
N ALA A 11 2.93 13.55 -9.52
CA ALA A 11 2.82 12.21 -8.91
C ALA A 11 1.79 11.32 -9.63
N SER A 12 1.30 11.73 -10.80
CA SER A 12 0.69 10.83 -11.78
C SER A 12 1.78 10.14 -12.62
N SER A 13 2.88 9.73 -11.98
CA SER A 13 3.85 8.83 -12.59
C SER A 13 3.11 7.55 -12.94
N HIS A 14 3.03 7.24 -14.24
CA HIS A 14 2.58 5.98 -14.79
C HIS A 14 2.67 4.86 -13.75
N ALA A 15 1.54 4.33 -13.30
CA ALA A 15 1.57 3.11 -12.51
C ALA A 15 2.38 2.09 -13.33
N ARG A 16 3.59 1.75 -12.87
CA ARG A 16 4.49 0.79 -13.54
C ARG A 16 3.76 -0.53 -13.81
N TYR A 17 2.72 -0.78 -13.04
CA TYR A 17 1.88 -1.96 -13.09
C TYR A 17 0.45 -1.58 -13.43
N ARG A 18 -0.15 -2.37 -14.31
CA ARG A 18 -1.57 -2.20 -14.68
C ARG A 18 -2.43 -2.61 -13.49
N VAL A 19 -3.33 -1.72 -13.08
CA VAL A 19 -4.28 -1.97 -11.99
C VAL A 19 -5.53 -2.64 -12.56
N ARG A 20 -6.04 -3.66 -11.87
CA ARG A 20 -7.32 -4.30 -12.20
C ARG A 20 -8.47 -3.41 -11.75
N LEU A 21 -9.28 -2.96 -12.71
CA LEU A 21 -10.52 -2.22 -12.44
C LEU A 21 -11.70 -3.18 -12.28
N GLY A 22 -12.72 -2.74 -11.57
CA GLY A 22 -13.94 -3.52 -11.32
C GLY A 22 -13.92 -4.20 -9.96
N THR A 23 -14.76 -5.22 -9.81
CA THR A 23 -14.97 -5.93 -8.54
C THR A 23 -13.91 -7.01 -8.33
N TRP A 24 -13.48 -7.15 -7.09
CA TRP A 24 -12.60 -8.22 -6.62
C TRP A 24 -12.79 -8.41 -5.11
N THR A 25 -12.19 -9.45 -4.55
CA THR A 25 -12.26 -9.73 -3.12
C THR A 25 -10.90 -9.52 -2.49
N ASP A 26 -10.81 -8.57 -1.55
CA ASP A 26 -9.67 -8.39 -0.67
C ASP A 26 -9.76 -9.41 0.47
N TRP A 27 -9.05 -10.53 0.32
CA TRP A 27 -9.04 -11.62 1.27
C TRP A 27 -8.33 -11.26 2.58
N SER A 28 -7.70 -10.08 2.66
CA SER A 28 -7.14 -9.56 3.92
C SER A 28 -8.22 -9.12 4.91
N ARG A 29 -9.45 -8.85 4.45
CA ARG A 29 -10.53 -8.24 5.24
C ARG A 29 -11.51 -9.24 5.87
N GLY A 30 -11.13 -10.51 5.95
CA GLY A 30 -11.96 -11.52 6.63
C GLY A 30 -13.03 -12.18 5.75
N GLY A 31 -12.76 -12.35 4.45
CA GLY A 31 -13.53 -13.23 3.56
C GLY A 31 -14.29 -12.52 2.44
N ALA A 32 -15.13 -13.28 1.72
CA ALA A 32 -15.78 -12.84 0.49
C ALA A 32 -16.70 -11.61 0.64
N VAL A 33 -17.39 -11.50 1.79
CA VAL A 33 -18.37 -10.43 2.03
C VAL A 33 -17.69 -9.14 2.48
N LEU A 34 -16.88 -9.21 3.54
CA LEU A 34 -16.16 -8.04 4.08
C LEU A 34 -15.01 -7.58 3.18
N GLY A 35 -14.49 -8.48 2.35
CA GLY A 35 -13.47 -8.20 1.35
C GLY A 35 -13.99 -7.68 0.02
N ALA A 36 -15.31 -7.62 -0.20
CA ALA A 36 -15.87 -7.16 -1.47
C ALA A 36 -15.41 -5.73 -1.78
N THR A 37 -14.56 -5.59 -2.80
CA THR A 37 -13.87 -4.33 -3.14
C THR A 37 -14.13 -3.97 -4.59
N LEU A 38 -14.39 -2.69 -4.83
CA LEU A 38 -14.59 -2.13 -6.17
C LEU A 38 -13.47 -1.11 -6.45
N THR A 39 -12.62 -1.40 -7.42
CA THR A 39 -11.57 -0.47 -7.85
C THR A 39 -12.05 0.31 -9.07
N LEU A 40 -12.07 1.64 -8.94
CA LEU A 40 -12.46 2.58 -10.00
C LEU A 40 -11.34 3.55 -10.30
N LYS A 41 -11.42 4.17 -11.47
CA LYS A 41 -10.64 5.38 -11.75
C LYS A 41 -11.06 6.51 -10.81
N ARG A 42 -10.12 7.40 -10.49
CA ARG A 42 -10.33 8.54 -9.59
C ARG A 42 -11.53 9.40 -9.99
N GLU A 43 -11.73 9.63 -11.28
CA GLU A 43 -12.87 10.38 -11.82
C GLU A 43 -14.22 9.74 -11.43
N HIS A 44 -14.39 8.45 -11.73
CA HIS A 44 -15.62 7.71 -11.42
C HIS A 44 -15.81 7.48 -9.92
N GLY A 45 -14.71 7.28 -9.17
CA GLY A 45 -14.75 7.20 -7.71
C GLY A 45 -15.28 8.48 -7.09
N SER A 46 -14.81 9.65 -7.54
CA SER A 46 -15.30 10.95 -7.03
C SER A 46 -16.80 11.17 -7.32
N LEU A 47 -17.27 10.75 -8.51
CA LEU A 47 -18.69 10.80 -8.86
C LEU A 47 -19.52 9.88 -7.96
N LEU A 48 -19.02 8.68 -7.66
CA LEU A 48 -19.70 7.74 -6.78
C LEU A 48 -19.82 8.29 -5.35
N ILE A 49 -18.75 8.86 -4.79
CA ILE A 49 -18.78 9.52 -3.47
C ILE A 49 -19.81 10.65 -3.47
N ALA A 50 -19.77 11.54 -4.47
CA ALA A 50 -20.70 12.66 -4.57
C ALA A 50 -22.15 12.18 -4.66
N PHE A 51 -22.40 11.14 -5.48
CA PHE A 51 -23.70 10.51 -5.59
C PHE A 51 -24.18 9.94 -4.25
N THR A 52 -23.32 9.22 -3.51
CA THR A 52 -23.69 8.67 -2.20
C THR A 52 -24.01 9.74 -1.17
N ALA A 53 -23.24 10.83 -1.11
CA ALA A 53 -23.54 11.96 -0.22
C ALA A 53 -24.89 12.63 -0.56
N PHE A 54 -25.19 12.79 -1.85
CA PHE A 54 -26.49 13.29 -2.31
C PHE A 54 -27.62 12.31 -1.94
N PHE A 55 -27.42 11.02 -2.18
CA PHE A 55 -28.40 9.98 -1.84
C PHE A 55 -28.71 9.96 -0.33
N VAL A 56 -27.70 10.05 0.52
CA VAL A 56 -27.86 10.17 1.99
C VAL A 56 -28.73 11.39 2.35
N SER A 57 -28.58 12.51 1.64
CA SER A 57 -29.40 13.72 1.85
C SER A 57 -30.87 13.51 1.46
N VAL A 58 -31.13 12.77 0.37
CA VAL A 58 -32.49 12.37 -0.04
C VAL A 58 -33.11 11.45 1.01
N VAL A 59 -32.38 10.43 1.47
CA VAL A 59 -32.83 9.51 2.52
C VAL A 59 -33.13 10.26 3.83
N SER A 60 -32.29 11.24 4.23
CA SER A 60 -32.51 12.10 5.39
C SER A 60 -33.85 12.84 5.32
N THR A 61 -34.18 13.41 4.15
CA THR A 61 -35.45 14.11 3.95
C THR A 61 -36.64 13.15 4.06
N SER A 62 -36.54 11.97 3.46
CA SER A 62 -37.59 10.94 3.53
C SER A 62 -37.77 10.41 4.95
N PHE A 63 -36.67 10.13 5.66
CA PHE A 63 -36.68 9.69 7.05
C PHE A 63 -37.36 10.74 7.95
N TRP A 64 -37.01 12.01 7.78
CA TRP A 64 -37.62 13.10 8.54
C TRP A 64 -39.12 13.22 8.29
N ARG A 65 -39.61 12.99 7.05
CA ARG A 65 -41.04 12.99 6.75
C ARG A 65 -41.81 11.92 7.53
N ILE A 66 -41.19 10.76 7.77
CA ILE A 66 -41.78 9.70 8.60
C ILE A 66 -41.68 10.08 10.08
N ALA A 67 -40.51 10.51 10.54
CA ALA A 67 -40.27 10.87 11.93
C ALA A 67 -41.22 11.98 12.42
N ARG A 68 -41.40 13.05 11.63
CA ARG A 68 -42.33 14.14 11.98
C ARG A 68 -43.79 13.69 12.02
N LEU A 69 -44.19 12.73 11.18
CA LEU A 69 -45.54 12.18 11.19
C LEU A 69 -45.76 11.37 12.48
N VAL A 70 -44.78 10.55 12.87
CA VAL A 70 -44.81 9.81 14.13
C VAL A 70 -44.89 10.78 15.31
N LEU A 71 -44.05 11.81 15.35
CA LEU A 71 -44.08 12.83 16.40
C LEU A 71 -45.41 13.59 16.45
N HIS A 72 -45.95 13.96 15.29
CA HIS A 72 -47.29 14.58 15.19
C HIS A 72 -48.36 13.67 15.79
N ARG A 73 -48.34 12.37 15.47
CA ARG A 73 -49.31 11.39 15.98
C ARG A 73 -49.16 11.15 17.49
N LEU A 74 -47.94 10.97 17.99
CA LEU A 74 -47.67 10.73 19.41
C LEU A 74 -48.02 11.95 20.27
N ASN A 75 -47.81 13.15 19.74
CA ASN A 75 -48.08 14.38 20.47
C ASN A 75 -49.52 14.89 20.26
N SER A 76 -50.34 14.22 19.45
CA SER A 76 -51.71 14.65 19.16
C SER A 76 -52.68 14.18 20.25
N THR A 77 -53.49 15.09 20.76
CA THR A 77 -54.60 14.83 21.68
C THR A 77 -55.88 15.49 21.18
N ARG A 78 -57.04 14.91 21.54
CA ARG A 78 -58.38 15.44 21.22
C ARG A 78 -58.88 16.49 22.24
N ALA A 79 -58.20 16.63 23.38
CA ALA A 79 -58.57 17.61 24.39
C ALA A 79 -58.26 19.06 23.92
N PRO A 80 -59.02 20.07 24.37
CA PRO A 80 -58.71 21.47 24.11
C PRO A 80 -57.32 21.83 24.66
N ARG A 81 -56.53 22.56 23.86
CA ARG A 81 -55.14 22.94 24.17
C ARG A 81 -54.88 24.40 23.80
N ASP A 82 -53.74 24.89 24.25
CA ASP A 82 -53.22 26.23 24.05
C ASP A 82 -52.77 26.51 22.61
N ALA A 83 -52.63 27.79 22.27
CA ALA A 83 -52.21 28.22 20.92
C ALA A 83 -50.82 27.66 20.53
N LEU A 84 -49.90 27.56 21.49
CA LEU A 84 -48.56 26.97 21.31
C LEU A 84 -48.65 25.54 20.80
N TYR A 85 -49.53 24.71 21.38
CA TYR A 85 -49.75 23.33 20.96
C TYR A 85 -50.22 23.27 19.50
N HIS A 86 -51.20 24.11 19.11
CA HIS A 86 -51.69 24.11 17.73
C HIS A 86 -50.63 24.59 16.74
N GLN A 87 -49.84 25.62 17.09
CA GLN A 87 -48.72 26.10 16.26
C GLN A 87 -47.65 25.01 16.10
N HIS A 88 -47.32 24.29 17.17
CA HIS A 88 -46.37 23.17 17.13
C HIS A 88 -46.85 22.04 16.20
N GLN A 89 -48.12 21.66 16.29
CA GLN A 89 -48.71 20.62 15.46
C GLN A 89 -48.80 21.03 13.97
N VAL A 90 -49.12 22.29 13.70
CA VAL A 90 -49.09 22.86 12.34
C VAL A 90 -47.68 22.78 11.78
N LEU A 91 -46.67 23.08 12.59
CA LEU A 91 -45.29 23.07 12.14
C LEU A 91 -44.82 21.65 11.81
N LEU A 92 -45.08 20.67 12.68
CA LEU A 92 -44.75 19.26 12.43
C LEU A 92 -45.42 18.72 11.15
N ARG A 93 -46.61 19.23 10.81
CA ARG A 93 -47.35 18.83 9.60
C ARG A 93 -46.84 19.50 8.31
N ASN A 94 -46.26 20.70 8.41
CA ASN A 94 -45.83 21.47 7.23
C ASN A 94 -44.33 21.42 6.95
N SER A 95 -43.50 21.14 7.95
CA SER A 95 -42.05 21.14 7.77
C SER A 95 -41.58 19.93 6.96
N VAL A 96 -40.84 20.16 5.87
CA VAL A 96 -40.41 19.09 4.94
C VAL A 96 -39.02 18.55 5.30
N THR A 97 -38.11 19.39 5.79
CA THR A 97 -36.71 19.02 6.08
C THR A 97 -36.39 19.19 7.57
N PRO A 98 -35.44 18.43 8.12
CA PRO A 98 -35.09 18.55 9.54
C PRO A 98 -34.53 19.95 9.86
N ALA A 99 -33.75 20.55 8.96
CA ALA A 99 -33.21 21.91 9.13
C ALA A 99 -34.31 22.98 9.18
N SER A 100 -35.28 22.94 8.25
CA SER A 100 -36.42 23.87 8.28
C SER A 100 -37.29 23.70 9.52
N SER A 101 -37.45 22.47 9.99
CA SER A 101 -38.18 22.15 11.23
C SER A 101 -37.48 22.72 12.44
N LEU A 102 -36.16 22.52 12.55
CA LEU A 102 -35.35 23.04 13.64
C LEU A 102 -35.41 24.57 13.67
N TRP A 103 -35.24 25.23 12.52
CA TRP A 103 -35.32 26.68 12.40
C TRP A 103 -36.67 27.22 12.87
N ALA A 104 -37.76 26.66 12.37
CA ALA A 104 -39.10 27.14 12.72
C ALA A 104 -39.50 26.80 14.16
N LEU A 105 -39.09 25.65 14.70
CA LEU A 105 -39.28 25.32 16.12
C LEU A 105 -38.48 26.26 17.03
N SER A 106 -37.28 26.64 16.60
CA SER A 106 -36.43 27.59 17.34
C SER A 106 -37.06 28.99 17.39
N LEU A 107 -37.61 29.46 16.26
CA LEU A 107 -38.35 30.72 16.21
C LEU A 107 -39.60 30.68 17.09
N LEU A 108 -40.35 29.58 17.06
CA LEU A 108 -41.52 29.39 17.91
C LEU A 108 -41.14 29.38 19.40
N GLY A 109 -40.10 28.65 19.77
CA GLY A 109 -39.56 28.64 21.14
C GLY A 109 -39.09 30.01 21.60
N TRP A 110 -38.46 30.79 20.70
CA TRP A 110 -38.01 32.15 21.01
C TRP A 110 -39.17 33.14 21.19
N ALA A 111 -40.21 33.05 20.37
CA ALA A 111 -41.41 33.88 20.47
C ALA A 111 -42.12 33.68 21.81
N TRP A 112 -42.21 32.43 22.28
CA TRP A 112 -42.90 32.05 23.52
C TRP A 112 -41.98 31.98 24.75
N ARG A 113 -40.75 32.52 24.67
CA ARG A 113 -39.75 32.41 25.76
C ARG A 113 -40.15 33.07 27.08
N ARG A 114 -41.15 33.96 27.07
CA ARG A 114 -41.61 34.73 28.24
C ARG A 114 -42.80 34.09 28.97
N ASP A 115 -43.48 33.12 28.35
CA ASP A 115 -44.73 32.52 28.87
C ASP A 115 -44.52 31.28 29.76
N GLY A 116 -43.26 30.95 30.08
CA GLY A 116 -42.91 29.91 31.05
C GLY A 116 -42.10 28.73 30.47
N ARG A 117 -41.44 27.97 31.37
CA ARG A 117 -40.55 26.85 31.01
C ARG A 117 -41.29 25.63 30.45
N ASP A 118 -42.56 25.45 30.83
CA ASP A 118 -43.34 24.26 30.47
C ASP A 118 -43.65 24.16 28.97
N GLY A 119 -43.84 25.30 28.30
CA GLY A 119 -44.03 25.35 26.84
C GLY A 119 -42.76 24.95 26.08
N LEU A 120 -41.59 25.42 26.55
CA LEU A 120 -40.30 25.11 25.93
C LEU A 120 -39.92 23.63 26.11
N LEU A 121 -40.18 23.07 27.30
CA LEU A 121 -39.98 21.65 27.62
C LEU A 121 -40.82 20.73 26.72
N ARG A 122 -42.03 21.17 26.31
CA ARG A 122 -42.90 20.39 25.43
C ARG A 122 -42.41 20.36 23.98
N MET A 123 -41.66 21.37 23.53
CA MET A 123 -41.08 21.42 22.18
C MET A 123 -39.71 20.72 22.07
N LEU A 124 -39.01 20.59 23.19
CA LEU A 124 -37.67 19.99 23.29
C LEU A 124 -37.53 18.62 22.60
N PRO A 125 -38.45 17.65 22.76
CA PRO A 125 -38.33 16.34 22.10
C PRO A 125 -38.33 16.44 20.57
N SER A 126 -39.15 17.33 20.01
CA SER A 126 -39.21 17.55 18.56
C SER A 126 -37.96 18.26 18.03
N MET A 127 -37.44 19.25 18.76
CA MET A 127 -36.18 19.92 18.41
C MET A 127 -35.00 18.95 18.50
N ALA A 128 -34.91 18.17 19.58
CA ALA A 128 -33.87 17.16 19.77
C ALA A 128 -33.89 16.13 18.64
N SER A 129 -35.07 15.64 18.24
CA SER A 129 -35.19 14.72 17.10
C SER A 129 -34.69 15.30 15.78
N ALA A 130 -34.93 16.58 15.52
CA ALA A 130 -34.44 17.27 14.32
C ALA A 130 -32.91 17.40 14.35
N VAL A 131 -32.34 17.78 15.50
CA VAL A 131 -30.89 17.86 15.70
C VAL A 131 -30.24 16.49 15.51
N ILE A 132 -30.79 15.44 16.14
CA ILE A 132 -30.29 14.07 16.01
C ILE A 132 -30.30 13.62 14.55
N CYS A 133 -31.39 13.89 13.81
CA CYS A 133 -31.45 13.57 12.39
C CYS A 133 -30.37 14.33 11.59
N ILE A 134 -30.20 15.62 11.83
CA ILE A 134 -29.15 16.41 11.16
C ILE A 134 -27.79 15.82 11.47
N CYS A 135 -27.46 15.54 12.73
CA CYS A 135 -26.18 14.98 13.12
C CYS A 135 -25.92 13.61 12.48
N ILE A 136 -26.86 12.67 12.57
CA ILE A 136 -26.71 11.31 12.01
C ILE A 136 -26.50 11.38 10.49
N PHE A 137 -27.32 12.13 9.76
CA PHE A 137 -27.23 12.15 8.30
C PHE A 137 -26.08 13.02 7.78
N THR A 138 -25.69 14.07 8.50
CA THR A 138 -24.50 14.87 8.17
C THR A 138 -23.23 14.06 8.38
N THR A 139 -23.14 13.33 9.48
CA THR A 139 -22.00 12.43 9.72
C THR A 139 -21.96 11.30 8.70
N ALA A 140 -23.09 10.66 8.38
CA ALA A 140 -23.18 9.66 7.31
C ALA A 140 -22.76 10.21 5.93
N GLY A 141 -23.16 11.44 5.60
CA GLY A 141 -22.73 12.12 4.38
C GLY A 141 -21.23 12.40 4.36
N GLY A 142 -20.65 12.85 5.49
CA GLY A 142 -19.20 13.02 5.63
C GLY A 142 -18.42 11.71 5.48
N PHE A 143 -18.93 10.63 6.09
CA PHE A 143 -18.38 9.28 5.96
C PHE A 143 -18.50 8.70 4.54
N SER A 144 -19.29 9.30 3.64
CA SER A 144 -19.33 8.88 2.25
C SER A 144 -17.97 9.01 1.56
N SER A 145 -17.12 9.94 2.00
CA SER A 145 -15.73 10.04 1.51
C SER A 145 -14.88 8.81 1.84
N GLN A 146 -15.16 8.14 2.97
CA GLN A 146 -14.47 6.92 3.38
C GLN A 146 -14.85 5.70 2.53
N LEU A 147 -15.92 5.77 1.73
CA LEU A 147 -16.19 4.75 0.69
C LEU A 147 -15.04 4.66 -0.30
N SER A 148 -14.34 5.77 -0.55
CA SER A 148 -13.25 5.80 -1.52
C SER A 148 -11.91 5.33 -0.96
N THR A 149 -11.71 5.35 0.36
CA THR A 149 -10.50 4.84 1.02
C THR A 149 -10.66 4.87 2.53
N GLY A 150 -10.38 3.75 3.19
CA GLY A 150 -10.36 3.66 4.66
C GLY A 150 -9.41 2.62 5.26
N ILE A 151 -9.06 1.53 4.55
CA ILE A 151 -8.13 0.51 5.08
C ILE A 151 -7.26 -0.04 3.93
N GLY A 152 -6.13 0.63 3.67
CA GLY A 152 -5.08 0.16 2.75
C GLY A 152 -5.10 0.84 1.37
N ASN A 153 -3.95 1.40 0.98
CA ASN A 153 -3.65 1.85 -0.38
C ASN A 153 -3.50 0.68 -1.37
N ALA A 154 -4.03 -0.49 -1.03
CA ALA A 154 -3.85 -1.71 -1.79
C ALA A 154 -4.84 -1.74 -2.95
N VAL A 155 -4.30 -1.95 -4.14
CA VAL A 155 -5.07 -2.21 -5.35
C VAL A 155 -4.66 -3.56 -5.91
N LEU A 156 -5.61 -4.27 -6.50
CA LEU A 156 -5.28 -5.53 -7.16
C LEU A 156 -4.59 -5.23 -8.49
N LEU A 157 -3.40 -5.78 -8.67
CA LEU A 157 -2.66 -5.68 -9.93
C LEU A 157 -3.21 -6.67 -10.96
N ASP A 158 -3.16 -6.28 -12.23
CA ASP A 158 -3.50 -7.15 -13.34
C ASP A 158 -2.35 -8.12 -13.63
N SER A 159 -2.62 -9.42 -13.44
CA SER A 159 -1.64 -10.50 -13.65
C SER A 159 -1.47 -10.91 -15.12
N SER A 160 -2.22 -10.31 -16.05
CA SER A 160 -2.22 -10.70 -17.48
C SER A 160 -0.84 -10.67 -18.15
N ARG A 161 0.12 -9.93 -17.59
CA ARG A 161 1.51 -9.84 -18.07
C ARG A 161 2.55 -10.10 -16.97
N CYS A 162 2.18 -10.84 -15.92
CA CYS A 162 3.12 -11.23 -14.89
C CYS A 162 3.93 -12.46 -15.35
N GLY A 163 5.25 -12.42 -15.20
CA GLY A 163 6.12 -13.55 -15.53
C GLY A 163 7.57 -13.25 -15.18
N TYR A 164 8.34 -14.31 -14.95
CA TYR A 164 9.78 -14.19 -14.81
C TYR A 164 10.40 -14.26 -16.21
N PRO A 165 11.14 -13.22 -16.68
CA PRO A 165 11.84 -13.31 -17.94
C PRO A 165 12.81 -14.49 -17.89
N ALA A 166 12.86 -15.31 -18.94
CA ALA A 166 13.71 -16.50 -18.97
C ALA A 166 15.17 -16.14 -18.60
N SER A 167 15.82 -17.02 -17.84
CA SER A 167 17.22 -16.85 -17.41
C SER A 167 18.12 -16.57 -18.62
N MET A 168 19.04 -15.59 -18.51
CA MET A 168 19.99 -15.22 -19.58
C MET A 168 20.70 -16.44 -20.21
N ASN A 169 20.98 -17.48 -19.42
CA ASN A 169 21.63 -18.71 -19.90
C ASN A 169 20.80 -19.51 -20.93
N ARG A 170 19.46 -19.42 -20.89
CA ARG A 170 18.60 -20.05 -21.91
C ARG A 170 18.50 -19.22 -23.19
N LEU A 171 18.99 -17.98 -23.16
CA LEU A 171 18.89 -17.00 -24.25
C LEU A 171 20.18 -16.90 -25.06
N ALA A 172 21.23 -17.68 -24.73
CA ALA A 172 22.48 -17.71 -25.49
C ALA A 172 22.30 -18.09 -26.97
N ASN A 173 21.19 -18.75 -27.32
CA ASN A 173 20.81 -19.11 -28.69
C ASN A 173 19.68 -18.22 -29.26
N VAL A 174 19.31 -17.14 -28.58
CA VAL A 174 18.21 -16.24 -28.96
C VAL A 174 18.79 -14.96 -29.57
N ASP A 175 17.99 -14.34 -30.43
CA ASP A 175 18.32 -13.12 -31.17
C ASP A 175 19.02 -12.05 -30.30
N ARG A 176 20.02 -11.37 -30.87
CA ARG A 176 20.87 -10.41 -30.13
C ARG A 176 20.04 -9.27 -29.55
N ASP A 177 19.01 -8.85 -30.25
CA ASP A 177 18.12 -7.78 -29.81
C ASP A 177 17.32 -8.17 -28.56
N VAL A 178 16.89 -9.43 -28.46
CA VAL A 178 16.18 -9.93 -27.28
C VAL A 178 17.11 -9.95 -26.06
N THR A 179 18.35 -10.39 -26.25
CA THR A 179 19.37 -10.43 -25.19
C THR A 179 19.69 -9.02 -24.67
N PHE A 180 19.86 -8.04 -25.56
CA PHE A 180 20.15 -6.65 -25.17
C PHE A 180 18.99 -5.98 -24.42
N ASN A 181 17.76 -6.19 -24.89
CA ASN A 181 16.56 -5.67 -24.22
C ASN A 181 16.39 -6.26 -22.81
N LEU A 182 16.63 -7.57 -22.65
CA LEU A 182 16.57 -8.22 -21.34
C LEU A 182 17.66 -7.73 -20.40
N LEU A 183 18.90 -7.61 -20.88
CA LEU A 183 19.99 -7.04 -20.08
C LEU A 183 19.63 -5.64 -19.58
N SER A 184 19.11 -4.79 -20.46
CA SER A 184 18.65 -3.43 -20.12
C SER A 184 17.52 -3.45 -19.09
N TYR A 185 16.58 -4.39 -19.22
CA TYR A 185 15.52 -4.57 -18.22
C TYR A 185 16.09 -4.99 -16.86
N TYR A 186 17.00 -5.95 -16.82
CA TYR A 186 17.61 -6.42 -15.57
C TYR A 186 18.44 -5.34 -14.88
N THR A 187 19.23 -4.56 -15.62
CA THR A 187 20.03 -3.47 -15.06
C THR A 187 19.14 -2.37 -14.48
N GLN A 188 18.07 -1.98 -15.18
CA GLN A 188 17.08 -1.04 -14.67
C GLN A 188 16.38 -1.57 -13.42
N HIS A 189 15.93 -2.83 -13.45
CA HIS A 189 15.25 -3.46 -12.32
C HIS A 189 16.16 -3.56 -11.08
N LEU A 190 17.44 -3.88 -11.27
CA LEU A 190 18.44 -3.89 -10.19
C LEU A 190 18.67 -2.49 -9.62
N ALA A 191 18.84 -1.48 -10.48
CA ALA A 191 19.01 -0.09 -10.06
C ALA A 191 17.79 0.42 -9.28
N ASP A 192 16.58 0.14 -9.76
CA ASP A 192 15.33 0.48 -9.07
C ASP A 192 15.23 -0.19 -7.69
N SER A 193 15.58 -1.47 -7.61
CA SER A 193 15.56 -2.24 -6.35
C SER A 193 16.57 -1.69 -5.34
N ALA A 194 17.78 -1.35 -5.81
CA ALA A 194 18.82 -0.75 -4.98
C ALA A 194 18.41 0.64 -4.48
N ASN A 195 17.86 1.48 -5.35
CA ASN A 195 17.34 2.80 -5.00
C ASN A 195 16.22 2.69 -3.95
N TYR A 196 15.27 1.79 -4.14
CA TYR A 196 14.20 1.57 -3.17
C TYR A 196 14.76 1.12 -1.82
N ALA A 197 15.70 0.16 -1.80
CA ALA A 197 16.32 -0.30 -0.56
C ALA A 197 17.07 0.83 0.17
N GLN A 198 17.82 1.65 -0.57
CA GLN A 198 18.55 2.78 0.00
C GLN A 198 17.61 3.86 0.55
N GLN A 199 16.52 4.16 -0.14
CA GLN A 199 15.56 5.18 0.29
C GLN A 199 14.70 4.70 1.48
N CYS A 200 14.28 3.42 1.48
CA CYS A 200 13.28 2.93 2.43
C CYS A 200 13.85 2.18 3.64
N TYR A 201 15.06 1.63 3.52
CA TYR A 201 15.68 0.81 4.58
C TYR A 201 16.97 1.39 5.17
N SER A 202 17.47 2.51 4.67
CA SER A 202 18.60 3.21 5.32
C SER A 202 18.21 3.78 6.68
N ALA A 203 19.20 3.98 7.55
CA ALA A 203 19.02 4.55 8.87
C ALA A 203 18.56 6.01 8.84
N GLU A 204 18.97 6.76 7.80
CA GLU A 204 18.65 8.18 7.60
C GLU A 204 17.49 8.33 6.61
N ARG A 205 16.28 8.01 7.06
CA ARG A 205 15.07 8.22 6.27
C ARG A 205 14.83 9.70 6.04
N SER A 206 15.13 10.19 4.85
CA SER A 206 14.52 11.40 4.34
C SER A 206 13.07 11.04 4.01
N GLY A 207 12.11 11.53 4.81
CA GLY A 207 10.66 11.25 4.68
C GLY A 207 10.01 11.78 3.39
N MET A 208 10.79 11.93 2.33
CA MET A 208 10.40 12.48 1.03
C MET A 208 9.88 11.41 0.06
N PHE A 209 10.17 10.12 0.29
CA PHE A 209 9.78 9.03 -0.59
C PHE A 209 8.66 8.16 0.01
N ASP A 210 7.67 7.83 -0.84
CA ASP A 210 6.59 6.91 -0.48
C ASP A 210 7.09 5.46 -0.62
N CYS A 211 7.33 4.81 0.51
CA CYS A 211 7.82 3.43 0.57
C CYS A 211 6.70 2.39 0.40
N ALA A 212 5.49 2.78 -0.01
CA ALA A 212 4.33 1.91 -0.15
C ALA A 212 4.32 0.99 -1.39
N PHE A 213 5.49 0.63 -1.94
CA PHE A 213 5.56 -0.28 -3.09
C PHE A 213 5.13 -1.71 -2.73
N PHE A 214 5.62 -2.21 -1.59
CA PHE A 214 5.29 -3.54 -1.09
C PHE A 214 4.13 -3.49 -0.09
N VAL A 215 3.34 -4.57 -0.02
CA VAL A 215 2.24 -4.71 0.95
C VAL A 215 2.75 -4.72 2.39
N LYS A 216 3.99 -5.18 2.58
CA LYS A 216 4.70 -5.18 3.87
C LYS A 216 6.03 -4.46 3.70
N ASP A 217 6.24 -3.42 4.50
CA ASP A 217 7.50 -2.67 4.53
C ASP A 217 8.68 -3.57 4.93
N ARG A 218 8.48 -4.47 5.89
CA ARG A 218 9.50 -5.43 6.30
C ARG A 218 8.87 -6.77 6.58
N LEU A 219 9.49 -7.83 6.07
CA LEU A 219 9.11 -9.19 6.40
C LEU A 219 9.61 -9.55 7.80
N PRO A 220 8.81 -10.28 8.61
CA PRO A 220 9.30 -10.86 9.86
C PRO A 220 10.58 -11.64 9.61
N THR A 221 11.66 -11.27 10.31
CA THR A 221 12.97 -11.90 10.14
C THR A 221 13.69 -11.92 11.48
N THR A 222 14.17 -13.09 11.86
CA THR A 222 15.08 -13.29 12.98
C THR A 222 16.51 -13.14 12.48
N VAL A 223 17.29 -12.31 13.17
CA VAL A 223 18.69 -12.05 12.83
C VAL A 223 19.57 -12.57 13.95
N ASN A 224 20.41 -13.56 13.65
CA ASN A 224 21.42 -14.08 14.57
C ASN A 224 22.82 -13.80 14.02
N GLY A 225 23.54 -12.88 14.65
CA GLY A 225 24.93 -12.52 14.30
C GLY A 225 26.00 -13.38 14.99
N GLN A 226 25.60 -14.41 15.72
CA GLN A 226 26.49 -15.38 16.39
C GLN A 226 26.24 -16.80 15.88
N ALA A 227 25.95 -16.93 14.57
CA ALA A 227 25.67 -18.21 13.97
C ALA A 227 26.96 -19.04 13.76
N PRO A 228 26.88 -20.38 13.81
CA PRO A 228 28.01 -21.25 13.51
C PRO A 228 28.42 -21.16 12.03
N CYS A 229 29.61 -21.62 11.67
CA CYS A 229 29.99 -21.70 10.25
C CYS A 229 29.04 -22.70 9.51
N PRO A 230 28.41 -22.31 8.38
CA PRO A 230 27.58 -23.23 7.58
C PRO A 230 28.40 -24.24 6.76
N PHE A 231 29.70 -24.02 6.66
CA PHE A 231 30.64 -24.85 5.90
C PHE A 231 31.54 -25.63 6.86
N GLU A 232 32.54 -26.30 6.30
CA GLU A 232 33.63 -26.86 7.10
C GLU A 232 34.33 -25.75 7.92
N SER A 233 34.61 -26.04 9.19
CA SER A 233 35.05 -25.05 10.19
C SER A 233 36.34 -24.27 9.85
N SER A 234 37.12 -24.77 8.89
CA SER A 234 38.35 -24.15 8.38
C SER A 234 38.11 -23.13 7.26
N LEU A 235 36.94 -23.16 6.62
CA LEU A 235 36.61 -22.28 5.48
C LEU A 235 36.10 -20.91 5.93
N CYS A 236 35.43 -20.85 7.09
CA CYS A 236 34.98 -19.58 7.65
C CYS A 236 36.10 -18.90 8.45
N ARG A 237 36.14 -17.56 8.42
CA ARG A 237 37.06 -16.77 9.27
C ARG A 237 36.77 -16.95 10.77
N SER A 238 35.52 -17.24 11.10
CA SER A 238 35.06 -17.45 12.46
C SER A 238 34.02 -18.55 12.50
N ASN A 239 34.07 -19.37 13.54
CA ASN A 239 33.11 -20.44 13.78
C ASN A 239 31.92 -19.99 14.63
N THR A 240 31.91 -18.75 15.13
CA THR A 240 30.87 -18.27 16.06
C THR A 240 30.32 -16.89 15.74
N SER A 241 30.88 -16.17 14.76
CA SER A 241 30.45 -14.81 14.40
C SER A 241 29.99 -14.72 12.95
N ASN A 242 28.98 -15.54 12.61
CA ASN A 242 28.36 -15.56 11.29
C ASN A 242 26.91 -15.06 11.36
N LEU A 243 26.33 -14.80 10.20
CA LEU A 243 25.00 -14.21 10.08
C LEU A 243 23.98 -15.26 9.62
N LEU A 244 22.97 -15.51 10.43
CA LEU A 244 21.79 -16.29 10.07
C LEU A 244 20.56 -15.38 10.06
N LEU A 245 19.91 -15.32 8.91
CA LEU A 245 18.64 -14.65 8.70
C LEU A 245 17.56 -15.71 8.48
N ASP A 246 16.51 -15.67 9.27
CA ASP A 246 15.42 -16.63 9.18
C ASP A 246 14.06 -15.93 9.25
N THR A 247 13.28 -16.06 8.20
CA THR A 247 11.96 -15.42 8.15
C THR A 247 10.92 -16.11 9.02
N GLY A 248 11.18 -17.35 9.46
CA GLY A 248 10.11 -18.25 9.91
C GLY A 248 9.12 -18.55 8.78
N LEU A 249 7.96 -19.10 9.13
CA LEU A 249 6.88 -19.38 8.17
C LEU A 249 6.14 -18.07 7.81
N LEU A 250 6.32 -17.61 6.58
CA LEU A 250 5.60 -16.49 5.99
C LEU A 250 4.37 -16.99 5.23
N ASP A 251 3.19 -16.43 5.54
CA ASP A 251 2.01 -16.57 4.67
C ASP A 251 2.23 -15.84 3.34
N SER A 252 1.82 -16.44 2.23
CA SER A 252 1.78 -15.84 0.88
C SER A 252 1.20 -14.41 0.84
N GLN A 253 0.29 -14.07 1.74
CA GLN A 253 -0.27 -12.73 1.91
C GLN A 253 0.79 -11.68 2.31
N HIS A 254 1.83 -12.06 3.07
CA HIS A 254 2.96 -11.18 3.37
C HIS A 254 3.73 -10.77 2.11
N LEU A 255 3.67 -11.60 1.06
CA LEU A 255 4.29 -11.37 -0.24
C LEU A 255 3.37 -10.59 -1.19
N GLY A 256 2.19 -10.18 -0.72
CA GLY A 256 1.21 -9.45 -1.53
C GLY A 256 0.32 -10.32 -2.42
N LEU A 257 0.35 -11.65 -2.25
CA LEU A 257 -0.57 -12.54 -2.97
C LEU A 257 -1.94 -12.52 -2.28
N ASN A 258 -2.95 -12.07 -3.02
CA ASN A 258 -4.33 -11.98 -2.54
C ASN A 258 -5.12 -13.25 -2.86
N SER A 259 -4.88 -14.30 -2.09
CA SER A 259 -5.57 -15.60 -2.20
C SER A 259 -6.55 -15.85 -1.05
N PRO A 260 -7.62 -16.62 -1.27
CA PRO A 260 -8.50 -17.07 -0.20
C PRO A 260 -7.73 -17.95 0.80
N PRO A 261 -8.16 -18.04 2.07
CA PRO A 261 -7.38 -18.67 3.14
C PRO A 261 -6.94 -20.11 2.88
N ASP A 262 -7.74 -20.88 2.15
CA ASP A 262 -7.54 -22.27 1.75
C ASP A 262 -6.52 -22.46 0.61
N GLU A 263 -6.26 -21.41 -0.18
CA GLU A 263 -5.27 -21.41 -1.25
C GLU A 263 -3.94 -20.73 -0.85
N ARG A 264 -3.83 -20.29 0.40
CA ARG A 264 -2.60 -19.68 0.91
C ARG A 264 -1.57 -20.75 1.21
N PHE A 265 -0.33 -20.44 0.89
CA PHE A 265 0.82 -21.28 1.23
C PHE A 265 1.74 -20.57 2.20
N LEU A 266 2.50 -21.38 2.93
CA LEU A 266 3.55 -20.91 3.82
C LEU A 266 4.91 -21.10 3.14
N PHE A 267 5.78 -20.11 3.28
CA PHE A 267 7.13 -20.13 2.75
C PHE A 267 8.11 -19.68 3.82
N ARG A 268 9.29 -20.31 3.90
CA ARG A 268 10.37 -19.91 4.81
C ARG A 268 11.65 -19.77 4.03
N LEU A 269 12.32 -18.64 4.21
CA LEU A 269 13.66 -18.40 3.71
C LEU A 269 14.63 -18.38 4.88
N VAL A 270 15.66 -19.22 4.80
CA VAL A 270 16.80 -19.21 5.71
C VAL A 270 18.03 -18.87 4.90
N LEU A 271 18.67 -17.75 5.23
CA LEU A 271 19.93 -17.33 4.64
C LEU A 271 21.02 -17.42 5.70
N HIS A 272 22.04 -18.23 5.43
CA HIS A 272 23.19 -18.40 6.32
C HIS A 272 24.45 -17.91 5.61
N CYS A 273 25.01 -16.81 6.10
CA CYS A 273 26.16 -16.13 5.53
C CYS A 273 27.34 -16.15 6.50
N ALA A 274 28.53 -16.50 6.00
CA ALA A 274 29.76 -16.49 6.77
C ALA A 274 30.90 -15.85 5.96
N PRO A 275 31.72 -14.96 6.57
CA PRO A 275 32.95 -14.49 5.95
C PRO A 275 33.94 -15.65 5.79
N LEU A 276 34.52 -15.81 4.59
CA LEU A 276 35.42 -16.92 4.27
C LEU A 276 36.90 -16.54 4.34
N VAL A 277 37.76 -17.53 4.59
CA VAL A 277 39.21 -17.45 4.48
C VAL A 277 39.59 -17.48 3.00
N THR A 278 40.19 -16.39 2.50
CA THR A 278 40.56 -16.25 1.08
C THR A 278 41.97 -16.72 0.77
N GLU A 279 42.84 -16.78 1.78
CA GLU A 279 44.23 -17.24 1.62
C GLU A 279 44.25 -18.71 1.18
N GLY A 280 45.04 -19.02 0.16
CA GLY A 280 45.07 -20.36 -0.45
C GLY A 280 43.88 -20.68 -1.37
N TYR A 281 42.83 -19.85 -1.39
CA TYR A 281 41.63 -20.02 -2.20
C TYR A 281 41.40 -18.90 -3.24
N SER A 282 42.34 -17.97 -3.39
CA SER A 282 42.24 -16.89 -4.37
C SER A 282 43.48 -16.74 -5.22
N LEU A 283 43.31 -16.50 -6.53
CA LEU A 283 44.38 -16.13 -7.45
C LEU A 283 44.07 -14.78 -8.10
N GLY A 284 45.03 -13.87 -8.06
CA GLY A 284 44.97 -12.62 -8.82
C GLY A 284 45.67 -12.80 -10.17
N PHE A 285 45.06 -12.31 -11.24
CA PHE A 285 45.74 -12.20 -12.54
C PHE A 285 45.48 -10.83 -13.16
N LEU A 286 46.44 -10.37 -13.97
CA LEU A 286 46.34 -9.12 -14.71
C LEU A 286 45.74 -9.42 -16.08
N SER A 287 44.51 -8.97 -16.33
CA SER A 287 43.96 -8.89 -17.67
C SER A 287 44.49 -7.61 -18.35
N PRO A 288 44.59 -7.53 -19.70
CA PRO A 288 45.13 -6.35 -20.39
C PRO A 288 44.43 -5.02 -20.06
N SER A 289 43.20 -5.07 -19.54
CA SER A 289 42.39 -3.89 -19.21
C SER A 289 42.12 -3.70 -17.72
N HIS A 290 42.08 -4.76 -16.92
CA HIS A 290 41.73 -4.71 -15.49
C HIS A 290 42.48 -5.78 -14.69
N ALA A 291 42.77 -5.52 -13.42
CA ALA A 291 43.08 -6.60 -12.49
C ALA A 291 41.85 -7.52 -12.39
N VAL A 292 42.04 -8.78 -12.02
CA VAL A 292 40.94 -9.72 -11.76
C VAL A 292 41.35 -10.60 -10.58
N THR A 293 40.42 -10.88 -9.68
CA THR A 293 40.58 -11.88 -8.61
C THR A 293 39.61 -13.03 -8.83
N GLU A 294 40.14 -14.24 -8.82
CA GLU A 294 39.37 -15.48 -8.88
C GLU A 294 39.40 -16.22 -7.56
N TYR A 295 38.26 -16.78 -7.18
CA TYR A 295 38.07 -17.57 -5.96
C TYR A 295 37.74 -19.02 -6.30
N TYR A 296 38.33 -19.96 -5.54
CA TYR A 296 38.36 -21.39 -5.82
C TYR A 296 37.87 -22.23 -4.63
N TYR A 297 36.64 -21.98 -4.18
CA TYR A 297 35.95 -22.74 -3.13
C TYR A 297 35.15 -23.94 -3.67
N GLY A 298 35.29 -24.27 -4.96
CA GLY A 298 34.55 -25.35 -5.63
C GLY A 298 33.62 -24.85 -6.76
N TYR A 299 32.96 -25.79 -7.41
CA TYR A 299 32.13 -25.53 -8.59
C TYR A 299 30.83 -24.76 -8.27
N SER A 300 30.56 -23.67 -9.01
CA SER A 300 29.37 -22.82 -8.82
C SER A 300 28.36 -22.84 -10.00
N GLY A 301 28.50 -23.78 -10.94
CA GLY A 301 27.64 -23.86 -12.13
C GLY A 301 26.40 -24.76 -11.99
N PRO A 302 25.39 -24.62 -12.87
CA PRO A 302 24.35 -25.63 -13.03
C PRO A 302 24.96 -26.95 -13.54
N ILE A 303 24.49 -28.08 -13.00
CA ILE A 303 25.02 -29.45 -13.17
C ILE A 303 25.11 -29.93 -14.65
N GLU A 304 24.56 -29.18 -15.62
CA GLU A 304 24.32 -29.66 -17.00
C GLU A 304 24.95 -28.81 -18.13
N VAL A 305 26.02 -28.05 -17.91
CA VAL A 305 26.71 -27.35 -19.03
C VAL A 305 28.10 -27.94 -19.29
N PRO A 306 28.37 -28.53 -20.48
CA PRO A 306 29.69 -29.05 -20.80
C PRO A 306 30.66 -27.96 -21.28
N ARG A 307 31.79 -27.86 -20.53
CA ARG A 307 33.17 -27.41 -20.90
C ARG A 307 33.60 -25.92 -20.79
N GLN A 308 34.94 -25.81 -20.58
CA GLN A 308 35.91 -24.70 -20.75
C GLN A 308 36.32 -23.81 -19.56
N VAL A 309 35.89 -24.12 -18.32
CA VAL A 309 36.38 -23.45 -17.10
C VAL A 309 37.03 -24.52 -16.20
N PRO A 310 38.13 -24.24 -15.47
CA PRO A 310 38.66 -25.18 -14.49
C PRO A 310 37.55 -25.61 -13.52
N ASP A 311 37.45 -26.91 -13.22
CA ASP A 311 36.36 -27.52 -12.44
C ASP A 311 36.18 -26.94 -11.01
N ASN A 312 37.09 -26.08 -10.56
CA ASN A 312 37.15 -25.53 -9.20
C ASN A 312 36.91 -24.01 -9.09
N LEU A 313 36.66 -23.28 -10.19
CA LEU A 313 36.38 -21.84 -10.14
C LEU A 313 34.99 -21.56 -9.56
N THR A 314 34.91 -20.78 -8.48
CA THR A 314 33.66 -20.41 -7.81
C THR A 314 33.15 -19.05 -8.24
N LEU A 315 34.01 -18.03 -8.23
CA LEU A 315 33.63 -16.64 -8.45
C LEU A 315 34.80 -15.85 -9.04
N ARG A 316 34.49 -14.94 -9.97
CA ARG A 316 35.44 -13.99 -10.53
C ARG A 316 34.96 -12.57 -10.26
N VAL A 317 35.85 -11.71 -9.78
CA VAL A 317 35.57 -10.29 -9.52
C VAL A 317 36.68 -9.43 -10.12
N GLU A 318 36.36 -8.19 -10.49
CA GLU A 318 37.31 -7.25 -11.10
C GLU A 318 38.44 -6.89 -10.13
N SER A 319 38.17 -6.60 -8.85
CA SER A 319 39.26 -6.57 -7.86
C SER A 319 38.75 -6.79 -6.44
N GLN A 320 39.64 -7.23 -5.54
CA GLN A 320 39.35 -7.24 -4.11
C GLN A 320 39.09 -5.81 -3.59
N PHE A 321 39.75 -4.81 -4.15
CA PHE A 321 39.54 -3.41 -3.75
C PHE A 321 38.10 -2.97 -4.03
N ASP A 322 37.58 -3.22 -5.24
CA ASP A 322 36.21 -2.83 -5.61
C ASP A 322 35.14 -3.65 -4.87
N GLN A 323 35.48 -4.87 -4.45
CA GLN A 323 34.59 -5.73 -3.66
C GLN A 323 34.33 -5.19 -2.25
N TYR A 324 35.35 -4.60 -1.61
CA TYR A 324 35.29 -4.15 -0.22
C TYR A 324 35.21 -2.62 -0.06
N ASN A 325 35.61 -1.85 -1.07
CA ASN A 325 35.48 -0.39 -1.10
C ASN A 325 34.42 0.03 -2.12
N ARG A 326 33.16 0.12 -1.68
CA ARG A 326 32.17 0.94 -2.39
C ARG A 326 32.35 2.38 -1.95
N GLN A 327 33.18 3.16 -2.66
CA GLN A 327 32.98 4.61 -2.63
C GLN A 327 31.58 4.89 -3.22
N PRO A 328 30.84 5.91 -2.71
CA PRO A 328 29.62 6.34 -3.36
C PRO A 328 30.00 6.84 -4.76
N GLU A 329 29.73 6.02 -5.78
CA GLU A 329 29.96 6.41 -7.16
C GLU A 329 29.23 7.72 -7.42
N SER A 330 29.99 8.74 -7.76
CA SER A 330 29.44 10.02 -8.18
C SER A 330 28.53 9.78 -9.40
N VAL A 331 27.43 10.53 -9.51
CA VAL A 331 26.47 10.43 -10.64
C VAL A 331 27.16 10.57 -12.02
N SER A 332 28.37 11.15 -12.06
CA SER A 332 29.21 11.24 -13.25
C SER A 332 29.95 9.95 -13.65
N GLU A 333 30.15 8.99 -12.74
CA GLU A 333 30.81 7.71 -13.04
C GLU A 333 29.82 6.65 -13.54
N MET A 334 28.56 6.71 -13.10
CA MET A 334 27.48 5.87 -13.63
C MET A 334 27.22 6.10 -15.12
N THR A 335 27.56 7.29 -15.65
CA THR A 335 27.53 7.59 -17.09
C THR A 335 28.78 7.12 -17.85
N ARG A 336 29.87 6.78 -17.17
CA ARG A 336 31.07 6.19 -17.77
C ARG A 336 31.03 4.66 -17.79
N SER A 337 30.50 4.02 -16.76
CA SER A 337 30.30 2.55 -16.74
C SER A 337 29.21 2.08 -17.70
N ALA A 338 28.31 2.97 -18.14
CA ALA A 338 27.34 2.75 -19.21
C ALA A 338 27.91 2.94 -20.64
N ARG A 339 29.23 3.02 -20.83
CA ARG A 339 29.84 2.95 -22.17
C ARG A 339 30.28 1.52 -22.45
N PHE A 340 29.40 0.77 -23.10
CA PHE A 340 29.77 -0.39 -23.90
C PHE A 340 30.87 0.04 -24.90
N ALA A 341 32.12 -0.33 -24.64
CA ALA A 341 33.16 -0.31 -25.64
C ALA A 341 33.01 -1.56 -26.51
N LEU A 342 32.38 -1.39 -27.67
CA LEU A 342 32.49 -2.32 -28.78
C LEU A 342 33.96 -2.35 -29.23
N ARG A 343 34.56 -3.55 -29.22
CA ARG A 343 35.46 -3.99 -30.27
C ARG A 343 34.94 -5.30 -30.85
#